data_AF-A0AAN9V559-F1
#
_entry.id   AF-A0AAN9V559-F1
#
_cell.length_a   1.000
_cell.length_b   1.000
_cell.length_c   1.000
_cell.angle_alpha   90.00
_cell.angle_beta   90.00
_cell.angle_gamma   90.00
#
_symmetry.space_group_name_H-M   'P 1'
#
loop_
_entity.id
_entity.type
_entity.pdbx_description
1 polymer ?
#
loop_
_entity_poly.entity_id
_entity_poly.type
_entity_poly.pdbx_seq_one_letter_code
_entity_poly.pdbx_strand_id
1 'polypeptide(L)'
;MQFTITALTAAAAMTMTMAGLSAAAPATLEERFASGACGIHVNQWQKNENGVGGQYQFEVVIRDALSNIVGGTSKGDRLSIADLSSASLPSALPYQLVISVGAVDSDPVQFSYAGQTWSSSRGCSTGAYDSGKRQMDCGFTC
;
A
#
# COMPACT_ATOMS: atom_id res chain seq x y z
N MET A 1 46.95 53.96 35.74
CA MET A 1 45.88 54.88 35.27
C MET A 1 44.57 54.14 35.39
N GLN A 2 43.52 54.88 35.81
CA GLN A 2 42.11 54.48 35.96
C GLN A 2 41.62 53.63 34.76
N PHE A 3 40.62 52.76 34.87
CA PHE A 3 39.20 53.12 35.03
C PHE A 3 38.33 52.00 35.63
N THR A 4 37.44 52.46 36.51
CA THR A 4 36.18 51.88 36.99
C THR A 4 35.23 51.49 35.84
N ILE A 5 34.25 50.61 36.09
CA ILE A 5 32.79 50.91 36.00
C ILE A 5 31.94 49.63 36.21
N THR A 6 31.03 49.81 37.16
CA THR A 6 29.83 49.08 37.57
C THR A 6 28.81 48.85 36.45
N ALA A 7 28.01 47.77 36.50
CA ALA A 7 26.53 47.86 36.44
C ALA A 7 25.86 46.47 36.45
N LEU A 8 24.95 46.31 37.42
CA LEU A 8 23.82 45.37 37.43
C LEU A 8 22.83 45.74 36.31
N THR A 9 22.24 44.76 35.64
CA THR A 9 20.90 44.89 35.05
C THR A 9 20.17 43.55 35.07
N ALA A 10 18.96 43.60 35.61
CA ALA A 10 17.98 42.52 35.70
C ALA A 10 17.24 42.31 34.36
N ALA A 11 16.76 41.09 34.13
CA ALA A 11 15.66 40.80 33.19
C ALA A 11 14.90 39.58 33.75
N ALA A 12 13.72 39.79 34.35
CA ALA A 12 12.40 39.86 33.73
C ALA A 12 11.81 38.46 33.46
N ALA A 13 10.94 38.03 34.38
CA ALA A 13 10.07 36.87 34.21
C ALA A 13 8.91 37.24 33.28
N MET A 14 8.71 36.46 32.21
CA MET A 14 7.53 36.54 31.35
C MET A 14 6.62 35.34 31.64
N THR A 15 5.49 35.63 32.28
CA THR A 15 4.32 34.78 32.40
C THR A 15 3.62 34.68 31.04
N MET A 16 3.63 33.50 30.41
CA MET A 16 2.76 33.19 29.29
C MET A 16 1.42 32.67 29.80
N THR A 17 0.38 33.48 29.62
CA THR A 17 -1.03 33.06 29.70
C THR A 17 -1.37 32.21 28.48
N MET A 18 -1.52 30.90 28.68
CA MET A 18 -2.10 30.00 27.66
C MET A 18 -3.62 30.10 27.74
N ALA A 19 -4.20 30.95 26.88
CA ALA A 19 -5.63 30.96 26.60
C ALA A 19 -5.96 29.86 25.57
N GLY A 20 -7.01 29.09 25.84
CA GLY A 20 -7.74 28.33 24.84
C GLY A 20 -7.35 26.87 24.67
N LEU A 21 -7.77 26.00 25.61
CA LEU A 21 -8.10 24.63 25.24
C LEU A 21 -9.36 24.68 24.36
N SER A 22 -9.19 24.95 23.07
CA SER A 22 -10.18 24.50 22.09
C SER A 22 -10.08 22.98 22.10
N ALA A 23 -11.11 22.32 22.64
CA ALA A 23 -11.28 20.89 22.52
C ALA A 23 -11.36 20.56 21.03
N ALA A 24 -10.19 20.27 20.43
CA ALA A 24 -10.16 19.60 19.16
C ALA A 24 -10.98 18.33 19.33
N ALA A 25 -12.10 18.24 18.60
CA ALA A 25 -12.80 16.99 18.43
C ALA A 25 -11.76 15.90 18.12
N PRO A 26 -11.90 14.68 18.65
CA PRO A 26 -10.98 13.60 18.28
C PRO A 26 -10.91 13.57 16.76
N ALA A 27 -9.70 13.66 16.21
CA ALA A 27 -9.48 13.61 14.78
C ALA A 27 -10.33 12.45 14.23
N THR A 28 -11.34 12.80 13.44
CA THR A 28 -12.14 11.82 12.71
C THR A 28 -11.15 10.93 11.98
N LEU A 29 -11.17 9.63 12.29
CA LEU A 29 -10.39 8.56 11.65
C LEU A 29 -9.75 9.05 10.35
N GLU A 30 -8.47 9.45 10.39
CA GLU A 30 -7.79 9.93 9.19
C GLU A 30 -8.03 8.90 8.08
N GLU A 31 -8.62 9.32 6.96
CA GLU A 31 -8.82 8.46 5.80
C GLU A 31 -7.46 7.84 5.46
N ARG A 32 -7.30 6.55 5.75
CA ARG A 32 -6.02 5.84 5.59
C ARG A 32 -5.64 5.64 4.11
N PHE A 33 -6.47 6.12 3.20
CA PHE A 33 -6.30 6.06 1.76
C PHE A 33 -7.09 7.19 1.08
N ALA A 34 -6.64 7.62 -0.10
CA ALA A 34 -7.40 8.52 -0.96
C ALA A 34 -8.25 7.75 -2.00
N SER A 35 -9.56 8.00 -2.01
CA SER A 35 -10.47 7.47 -3.03
C SER A 35 -10.25 8.12 -4.41
N GLY A 36 -10.59 7.39 -5.47
CA GLY A 36 -10.46 7.74 -6.88
C GLY A 36 -9.92 6.58 -7.72
N ALA A 37 -8.97 6.89 -8.60
CA ALA A 37 -8.35 5.91 -9.49
C ALA A 37 -7.15 5.24 -8.79
N CYS A 38 -7.36 4.04 -8.30
CA CYS A 38 -6.36 3.27 -7.55
C CYS A 38 -5.62 2.28 -8.45
N GLY A 39 -4.43 1.89 -8.03
CA GLY A 39 -3.54 1.03 -8.81
C GLY A 39 -3.12 -0.22 -8.03
N ILE A 40 -2.94 -1.33 -8.75
CA ILE A 40 -2.33 -2.55 -8.22
C ILE A 40 -1.19 -2.97 -9.15
N HIS A 41 0.01 -3.10 -8.58
CA HIS A 41 1.17 -3.68 -9.25
C HIS A 41 1.41 -5.08 -8.70
N VAL A 42 1.60 -6.06 -9.56
CA VAL A 42 1.76 -7.46 -9.20
C VAL A 42 2.98 -8.05 -9.90
N ASN A 43 3.87 -8.68 -9.12
CA ASN A 43 4.83 -9.65 -9.65
C ASN A 43 4.28 -11.05 -9.36
N GLN A 44 3.91 -11.78 -10.42
CA GLN A 44 3.54 -13.19 -10.33
C GLN A 44 4.74 -14.06 -10.67
N TRP A 45 5.10 -14.95 -9.76
CA TRP A 45 6.18 -15.92 -9.94
C TRP A 45 5.62 -17.26 -10.45
N GLN A 46 6.32 -17.87 -11.41
CA GLN A 46 5.92 -19.15 -12.00
C GLN A 46 6.14 -20.30 -11.02
N LYS A 47 5.24 -21.28 -11.06
CA LYS A 47 5.39 -22.52 -10.31
C LYS A 47 6.65 -23.26 -10.78
N ASN A 48 7.32 -23.91 -9.86
CA ASN A 48 8.48 -24.78 -10.10
C ASN A 48 9.68 -24.08 -10.78
N GLU A 49 9.69 -22.76 -10.87
CA GLU A 49 10.82 -21.97 -11.32
C GLU A 49 11.45 -21.20 -10.16
N ASN A 50 12.75 -20.93 -10.22
CA ASN A 50 13.47 -20.07 -9.27
C ASN A 50 13.20 -20.34 -7.77
N GLY A 51 12.91 -21.59 -7.40
CA GLY A 51 12.64 -21.99 -6.02
C GLY A 51 11.28 -21.56 -5.47
N VAL A 52 10.32 -21.17 -6.32
CA VAL A 52 8.97 -20.73 -5.95
C VAL A 52 8.12 -21.88 -5.37
N GLY A 53 8.41 -23.12 -5.77
CA GLY A 53 7.66 -24.31 -5.36
C GLY A 53 6.40 -24.56 -6.20
N GLY A 54 5.51 -25.43 -5.72
CA GLY A 54 4.36 -25.91 -6.49
C GLY A 54 3.13 -24.99 -6.51
N GLN A 55 3.21 -23.78 -5.94
CA GLN A 55 2.12 -22.82 -5.88
C GLN A 55 2.55 -21.49 -6.51
N TYR A 56 1.59 -20.71 -7.01
CA TYR A 56 1.90 -19.37 -7.47
C TYR A 56 2.24 -18.48 -6.29
N GLN A 57 3.28 -17.66 -6.44
CA GLN A 57 3.64 -16.65 -5.46
C GLN A 57 3.46 -15.24 -6.03
N PHE A 58 2.95 -14.34 -5.20
CA PHE A 58 2.65 -12.97 -5.57
C PHE A 58 3.33 -11.97 -4.63
N GLU A 59 4.03 -11.01 -5.24
CA GLU A 59 4.39 -9.74 -4.59
C GLU A 59 3.44 -8.67 -5.14
N VAL A 60 2.67 -8.04 -4.26
CA VAL A 60 1.64 -7.08 -4.67
C VAL A 60 1.87 -5.74 -4.00
N VAL A 61 1.70 -4.65 -4.73
CA VAL A 61 1.67 -3.30 -4.17
C VAL A 61 0.36 -2.63 -4.57
N ILE A 62 -0.42 -2.19 -3.59
CA ILE A 62 -1.68 -1.48 -3.79
C ILE A 62 -1.44 0.00 -3.52
N ARG A 63 -1.84 0.86 -4.47
CA ARG A 63 -1.73 2.31 -4.38
C ARG A 63 -3.09 2.98 -4.47
N ASP A 64 -3.27 4.02 -3.67
CA ASP A 64 -4.48 4.86 -3.70
C ASP A 64 -4.44 5.89 -4.84
N ALA A 65 -5.47 6.75 -4.93
CA ALA A 65 -5.57 7.77 -5.97
C ALA A 65 -4.47 8.84 -5.95
N LEU A 66 -3.76 8.98 -4.81
CA LEU A 66 -2.63 9.87 -4.65
C LEU A 66 -1.28 9.13 -4.76
N SER A 67 -1.30 7.88 -5.22
CA SER A 67 -0.13 7.00 -5.39
C SER A 67 0.55 6.55 -4.10
N ASN A 68 -0.06 6.77 -2.93
CA ASN A 68 0.43 6.26 -1.66
C ASN A 68 0.27 4.74 -1.61
N ILE A 69 1.23 4.03 -1.02
CA ILE A 69 1.10 2.58 -0.80
C ILE A 69 0.13 2.36 0.36
N VAL A 70 -0.96 1.65 0.09
CA VAL A 70 -2.04 1.38 1.06
C VAL A 70 -2.21 -0.11 1.36
N GLY A 71 -1.41 -0.98 0.74
CA GLY A 71 -1.45 -2.41 1.03
C GLY A 71 -0.65 -3.26 0.06
N GLY A 72 -0.80 -4.57 0.21
CA GLY A 72 -0.13 -5.58 -0.60
C GLY A 72 0.79 -6.50 0.21
N THR A 73 1.67 -7.20 -0.49
CA THR A 73 2.63 -8.15 0.07
C THR A 73 4.06 -7.74 -0.25
N SER A 74 5.04 -8.35 0.40
CA SER A 74 6.45 -8.02 0.20
C SER A 74 7.23 -9.23 -0.30
N LYS A 75 8.45 -9.00 -0.81
CA LYS A 75 9.35 -10.08 -1.26
C LYS A 75 9.64 -11.13 -0.17
N GLY A 76 9.68 -10.72 1.10
CA GLY A 76 9.91 -11.62 2.23
C GLY A 76 8.66 -12.36 2.73
N ASP A 77 7.48 -11.93 2.30
CA ASP A 77 6.18 -12.46 2.71
C ASP A 77 5.26 -12.53 1.49
N ARG A 78 5.70 -13.30 0.50
CA ARG A 78 4.95 -13.47 -0.75
C ARG A 78 3.66 -14.22 -0.46
N LEU A 79 2.59 -13.78 -1.11
CA LEU A 79 1.32 -14.49 -1.04
C LEU A 79 1.38 -15.76 -1.88
N SER A 80 1.27 -16.92 -1.24
CA SER A 80 1.20 -18.21 -1.91
C SER A 80 -0.26 -18.59 -2.14
N ILE A 81 -0.63 -18.91 -3.38
CA ILE A 81 -1.99 -19.32 -3.74
C ILE A 81 -1.92 -20.64 -4.51
N ALA A 82 -2.64 -21.64 -4.00
CA ALA A 82 -2.80 -22.92 -4.67
C ALA A 82 -3.65 -22.80 -5.93
N ASP A 83 -3.55 -23.79 -6.81
CA ASP A 83 -4.32 -23.84 -8.04
C ASP A 83 -5.83 -23.74 -7.78
N LEU A 84 -6.54 -23.02 -8.67
CA LEU A 84 -7.99 -22.81 -8.60
C LEU A 84 -8.47 -22.21 -7.27
N SER A 85 -7.61 -21.47 -6.57
CA SER A 85 -7.89 -20.90 -5.26
C SER A 85 -7.80 -19.37 -5.28
N SER A 86 -8.18 -18.75 -4.16
CA SER A 86 -8.19 -17.30 -3.98
C SER A 86 -7.61 -16.90 -2.63
N ALA A 87 -7.15 -15.67 -2.53
CA ALA A 87 -6.71 -15.08 -1.27
C ALA A 87 -7.00 -13.57 -1.22
N SER A 88 -7.27 -13.06 -0.02
CA SER A 88 -7.46 -11.63 0.22
C SER A 88 -6.12 -10.93 0.42
N LEU A 89 -5.98 -9.74 -0.14
CA LEU A 89 -4.80 -8.89 0.05
C LEU A 89 -4.98 -7.98 1.27
N PRO A 90 -3.98 -7.89 2.15
CA PRO A 90 -4.00 -6.95 3.26
C PRO A 90 -3.88 -5.51 2.72
N SER A 91 -4.76 -4.61 3.17
CA SER A 91 -4.71 -3.20 2.80
C SER A 91 -5.51 -2.31 3.76
N ALA A 92 -5.35 -1.00 3.62
CA ALA A 92 -6.14 0.04 4.28
C ALA A 92 -7.44 0.40 3.53
N LEU A 93 -7.74 -0.29 2.42
CA LEU A 93 -8.97 -0.09 1.68
C LEU A 93 -10.20 -0.56 2.49
N PRO A 94 -11.38 0.03 2.27
CA PRO A 94 -12.59 -0.29 3.03
C PRO A 94 -13.16 -1.69 2.73
N TYR A 95 -12.86 -2.25 1.56
CA TYR A 95 -13.29 -3.58 1.16
C TYR A 95 -12.08 -4.49 0.90
N GLN A 96 -12.30 -5.80 0.94
CA GLN A 96 -11.24 -6.76 0.60
C GLN A 96 -10.99 -6.76 -0.90
N LEU A 97 -9.72 -6.59 -1.29
CA LEU A 97 -9.26 -6.90 -2.63
C LEU A 97 -8.85 -8.38 -2.65
N VAL A 98 -9.48 -9.17 -3.51
CA VAL A 98 -9.23 -10.61 -3.63
C VAL A 98 -8.53 -10.89 -4.95
N ILE A 99 -7.50 -11.72 -4.90
CA ILE A 99 -6.79 -12.27 -6.05
C ILE A 99 -7.12 -13.76 -6.18
N SER A 100 -7.39 -14.22 -7.40
CA SER A 100 -7.70 -15.61 -7.71
C SER A 100 -6.84 -16.12 -8.86
N VAL A 101 -6.42 -17.38 -8.78
CA VAL A 101 -5.55 -18.03 -9.78
C VAL A 101 -6.24 -19.22 -10.42
N GLY A 102 -5.87 -19.47 -11.68
CA GLY A 102 -6.27 -20.69 -12.38
C GLY A 102 -5.41 -21.89 -12.01
N ALA A 103 -5.44 -22.93 -12.84
CA ALA A 103 -4.64 -24.15 -12.67
C ALA A 103 -3.29 -24.07 -13.41
N VAL A 104 -3.21 -23.29 -14.49
CA VAL A 104 -2.03 -23.25 -15.37
C VAL A 104 -1.57 -21.83 -15.68
N ASP A 105 -0.32 -21.67 -16.13
CA ASP A 105 0.32 -20.36 -16.31
C ASP A 105 -0.41 -19.45 -17.31
N SER A 106 -1.10 -20.05 -18.29
CA SER A 106 -1.92 -19.36 -19.28
C SER A 106 -3.24 -18.85 -18.74
N ASP A 107 -3.68 -19.33 -17.57
CA ASP A 107 -4.93 -18.87 -16.98
C ASP A 107 -4.79 -17.43 -16.49
N PRO A 108 -5.78 -16.58 -16.77
CA PRO A 108 -5.74 -15.20 -16.32
C PRO A 108 -5.93 -15.13 -14.80
N VAL A 109 -5.01 -14.44 -14.12
CA VAL A 109 -5.21 -13.99 -12.73
C VAL A 109 -6.41 -13.06 -12.69
N GLN A 110 -7.35 -13.36 -11.79
CA GLN A 110 -8.56 -12.58 -11.56
C GLN A 110 -8.41 -11.71 -10.32
N PHE A 111 -9.06 -10.55 -10.34
CA PHE A 111 -9.11 -9.62 -9.24
C PHE A 111 -10.56 -9.22 -8.98
N SER A 112 -10.89 -8.99 -7.71
CA SER A 112 -12.18 -8.42 -7.33
C SER A 112 -12.06 -7.46 -6.17
N TYR A 113 -12.85 -6.39 -6.20
CA TYR A 113 -12.91 -5.38 -5.16
C TYR A 113 -14.24 -4.64 -5.21
N ALA A 114 -14.98 -4.59 -4.10
CA ALA A 114 -16.25 -3.83 -4.00
C ALA A 114 -17.24 -4.10 -5.14
N GLY A 115 -17.35 -5.36 -5.60
CA GLY A 115 -18.23 -5.77 -6.71
C GLY A 115 -17.66 -5.54 -8.12
N GLN A 116 -16.54 -4.84 -8.25
CA GLN A 116 -15.78 -4.76 -9.49
C GLN A 116 -14.97 -6.04 -9.69
N THR A 117 -14.85 -6.49 -10.95
CA THR A 117 -14.01 -7.62 -11.34
C THR A 117 -13.22 -7.28 -12.60
N TRP A 118 -11.96 -7.72 -12.63
CA TRP A 118 -11.07 -7.55 -13.76
C TRP A 118 -10.02 -8.66 -13.74
N SER A 119 -9.16 -8.72 -14.76
CA SER A 119 -8.18 -9.79 -14.88
C SER A 119 -6.93 -9.35 -15.62
N SER A 120 -5.87 -10.14 -15.46
CA SER A 120 -4.63 -9.99 -16.23
C SER A 120 -4.82 -9.98 -17.76
N SER A 121 -5.88 -10.59 -18.30
CA SER A 121 -6.19 -10.53 -19.74
C SER A 121 -7.14 -9.39 -20.13
N ARG A 122 -7.82 -8.76 -19.16
CA ARG A 122 -8.79 -7.67 -19.38
C ARG A 122 -8.80 -6.71 -18.18
N GLY A 123 -8.33 -5.47 -18.41
CA GLY A 123 -8.26 -4.42 -17.38
C GLY A 123 -6.89 -4.26 -16.72
N CYS A 124 -5.88 -5.00 -17.20
CA CYS A 124 -4.49 -4.87 -16.78
C CYS A 124 -3.56 -4.72 -17.99
N SER A 125 -2.46 -4.01 -17.80
CA SER A 125 -1.26 -4.18 -18.61
C SER A 125 -0.50 -5.38 -18.06
N THR A 126 -0.27 -6.42 -18.87
CA THR A 126 0.38 -7.66 -18.45
C THR A 126 1.60 -7.93 -19.32
N GLY A 127 2.76 -8.06 -18.68
CA GLY A 127 4.00 -8.47 -19.32
C GLY A 127 4.07 -9.97 -19.56
N ALA A 128 4.99 -10.36 -20.46
CA ALA A 128 5.38 -11.75 -20.60
C ALA A 128 6.13 -12.24 -19.35
N TYR A 129 6.28 -13.56 -19.23
CA TYR A 129 7.19 -14.13 -18.26
C TYR A 129 8.63 -13.88 -18.70
N ASP A 130 9.42 -13.29 -17.81
CA ASP A 130 10.87 -13.13 -17.93
C ASP A 130 11.50 -13.54 -16.60
N SER A 131 12.51 -14.40 -16.67
CA SER A 131 13.26 -14.87 -15.51
C SER A 131 12.34 -15.43 -14.41
N GLY A 132 11.36 -16.24 -14.80
CA GLY A 132 10.42 -16.96 -13.93
C GLY A 132 9.37 -16.09 -13.22
N LYS A 133 9.16 -14.86 -13.69
CA LYS A 133 8.06 -14.01 -13.23
C LYS A 133 7.48 -13.14 -14.33
N ARG A 134 6.25 -12.69 -14.16
CA ARG A 134 5.65 -11.64 -14.99
C ARG A 134 5.14 -10.49 -14.13
N GLN A 135 5.02 -9.32 -14.75
CA GLN A 135 4.53 -8.11 -14.10
C GLN A 135 3.14 -7.76 -14.64
N MET A 136 2.28 -7.27 -13.77
CA MET A 136 0.94 -6.83 -14.12
C MET A 136 0.64 -5.51 -13.39
N ASP A 137 0.09 -4.55 -14.13
CA ASP A 137 -0.37 -3.27 -13.61
C ASP A 137 -1.84 -3.09 -13.97
N CYS A 138 -2.70 -2.98 -12.97
CA CYS A 138 -4.14 -2.80 -13.17
C CYS A 138 -4.64 -1.54 -12.45
N GLY A 139 -5.66 -0.91 -13.03
CA GLY A 139 -6.39 0.18 -12.41
C GLY A 139 -7.77 -0.28 -11.92
N PHE A 140 -8.24 0.26 -10.82
CA PHE A 140 -9.58 0.03 -10.31
C PHE A 140 -10.08 1.25 -9.53
N THR A 141 -11.39 1.37 -9.35
CA THR A 141 -11.93 2.43 -8.50
C THR A 141 -11.87 1.99 -7.05
N CYS A 142 -11.18 2.75 -6.22
CA CYS A 142 -11.31 2.72 -4.77
C CYS A 142 -11.70 4.12 -4.29
#